data_AF-A0A943GFJ0-F1
#
_entry.id   AF-A0A943GFJ0-F1
#
_cell.length_a   1.000
_cell.length_b   1.000
_cell.length_c   1.000
_cell.angle_alpha   90.00
_cell.angle_beta   90.00
_cell.angle_gamma   90.00
#
_symmetry.space_group_name_H-M   'P 1'
#
loop_
_entity.id
_entity.type
_entity.pdbx_description
1 polymer ?
#
loop_
_entity_poly.entity_id
_entity_poly.type
_entity_poly.pdbx_seq_one_letter_code
_entity_poly.pdbx_strand_id
1 'polypeptide(L)'
;MSSLQDTPRSDRIHIVLVGRRNAGKSSLINALTGHRTAIVSDVAGTTTDPVYKSMEIHGLGPCVLVDTAGFDDEGGLGALRLEKTADALDKADIAVLVVTADGAVDDFAFERRWLGERRDRAAPCLVALNKTDLLDSAAL
;
A
#
# COMPACT_ATOMS: atom_id res chain seq x y z
N MET A 1 3.92 3.01 30.00
CA MET A 1 3.86 3.66 28.69
C MET A 1 4.48 2.69 27.69
N SER A 2 3.64 1.98 26.92
CA SER A 2 4.11 1.03 25.91
C SER A 2 4.72 1.83 24.75
N SER A 3 5.99 1.59 24.43
CA SER A 3 6.64 2.22 23.29
C SER A 3 6.16 1.57 21.99
N LEU A 4 6.30 2.27 20.86
CA LEU A 4 6.02 1.75 19.51
C LEU A 4 6.88 0.52 19.14
N GLN A 5 7.85 0.14 19.96
CA GLN A 5 8.68 -1.05 19.78
C GLN A 5 8.21 -2.25 20.63
N ASP A 6 7.31 -2.04 21.61
CA ASP A 6 6.92 -3.09 22.57
C ASP A 6 5.89 -4.07 22.00
N THR A 7 5.11 -3.66 20.98
CA THR A 7 4.15 -4.55 20.31
C THR A 7 4.85 -5.32 19.18
N PRO A 8 4.94 -6.66 19.22
CA PRO A 8 5.48 -7.45 18.12
C PRO A 8 4.73 -7.17 16.82
N ARG A 9 5.39 -7.28 15.65
CA ARG A 9 4.74 -7.05 14.34
C ARG A 9 3.52 -7.96 14.11
N SER A 10 3.46 -9.12 14.75
CA SER A 10 2.34 -10.06 14.69
C SER A 10 1.06 -9.53 15.33
N ASP A 11 1.17 -8.55 16.23
CA ASP A 11 0.04 -7.99 16.99
C ASP A 11 -0.37 -6.59 16.50
N ARG A 12 0.19 -6.14 15.36
CA ARG A 12 -0.11 -4.83 14.76
C ARG A 12 -1.07 -5.00 13.60
N ILE A 13 -1.86 -3.97 13.31
CA ILE A 13 -2.73 -3.96 12.13
C ILE A 13 -1.88 -3.83 10.86
N HIS A 14 -1.98 -4.78 9.94
CA HIS A 14 -1.30 -4.78 8.64
C HIS A 14 -2.16 -4.08 7.59
N ILE A 15 -1.69 -2.91 7.15
CA ILE A 15 -2.33 -2.11 6.11
C ILE A 15 -1.47 -2.21 4.85
N VAL A 16 -1.98 -2.92 3.84
CA VAL A 16 -1.22 -3.23 2.62
C VAL A 16 -1.69 -2.31 1.49
N LEU A 17 -0.78 -1.52 0.94
CA LEU A 17 -1.06 -0.67 -0.20
C LEU A 17 -0.76 -1.41 -1.49
N VAL A 18 -1.69 -1.36 -2.43
CA VAL A 18 -1.65 -2.11 -3.69
C VAL A 18 -2.16 -1.26 -4.85
N GLY A 19 -1.83 -1.64 -6.07
CA GLY A 19 -2.19 -0.88 -7.27
C GLY A 19 -1.08 -0.87 -8.30
N ARG A 20 -1.34 -0.25 -9.45
CA ARG A 20 -0.39 -0.18 -10.57
C ARG A 20 0.93 0.49 -10.18
N ARG A 21 1.97 0.23 -10.97
CA ARG A 21 3.25 0.90 -10.89
C ARG A 21 3.02 2.40 -11.09
N ASN A 22 3.79 3.21 -10.37
CA ASN A 22 3.68 4.68 -10.39
C ASN A 22 2.32 5.26 -9.94
N ALA A 23 1.41 4.45 -9.37
CA ALA A 23 0.17 4.95 -8.76
C ALA A 23 0.41 5.83 -7.51
N GLY A 24 1.64 5.86 -7.00
CA GLY A 24 2.07 6.71 -5.88
C GLY A 24 1.92 6.07 -4.49
N LYS A 25 1.88 4.74 -4.41
CA LYS A 25 1.85 3.96 -3.15
C LYS A 25 2.95 4.38 -2.16
N SER A 26 4.21 4.33 -2.59
CA SER A 26 5.37 4.70 -1.78
C SER A 26 5.32 6.16 -1.33
N SER A 27 4.90 7.06 -2.22
CA SER A 27 4.74 8.49 -1.90
C SER A 27 3.65 8.71 -0.85
N LEU A 28 2.51 8.03 -0.97
CA LEU A 28 1.42 8.08 0.00
C LEU A 28 1.89 7.55 1.37
N ILE A 29 2.59 6.42 1.41
CA ILE A 29 3.17 5.88 2.65
C ILE A 29 4.13 6.88 3.29
N ASN A 30 5.02 7.49 2.50
CA ASN A 30 5.97 8.48 3.01
C ASN A 30 5.25 9.73 3.55
N ALA A 31 4.19 10.18 2.87
CA ALA A 31 3.36 11.30 3.33
C ALA A 31 2.61 10.98 4.63
N LEU A 32 2.05 9.77 4.76
CA LEU A 32 1.36 9.31 5.96
C LEU A 32 2.32 9.10 7.14
N THR A 33 3.54 8.65 6.86
CA THR A 33 4.52 8.35 7.91
C THR A 33 5.25 9.59 8.39
N GLY A 34 5.47 10.60 7.53
CA GLY A 34 5.74 12.03 7.80
C GLY A 34 6.85 12.45 8.80
N HIS A 35 7.38 11.50 9.56
CA HIS A 35 8.11 11.57 10.82
C HIS A 35 7.72 12.63 11.86
N ARG A 36 7.18 12.14 12.99
CA ARG A 36 7.70 12.47 14.33
C ARG A 36 8.03 11.28 15.25
N THR A 37 7.63 10.04 14.93
CA THR A 37 8.00 8.87 15.78
C THR A 37 8.16 7.52 15.06
N ALA A 38 7.98 7.46 13.74
CA ALA A 38 8.20 6.23 13.00
C ALA A 38 9.72 5.99 12.84
N ILE A 39 10.21 4.81 13.20
CA ILE A 39 11.56 4.37 12.81
C ILE A 39 11.42 3.79 11.41
N VAL A 40 11.96 4.51 10.43
CA VAL A 40 12.17 3.92 9.10
C VAL A 40 13.29 2.91 9.24
N SER A 41 13.09 1.70 8.74
CA SER A 41 14.23 0.89 8.37
C SER A 41 14.80 1.50 7.08
N ASP A 42 15.76 2.41 7.22
CA ASP A 42 16.40 3.17 6.13
C ASP A 42 17.39 2.33 5.31
N VAL A 43 17.02 1.11 4.92
CA VAL A 43 17.80 0.39 3.90
C VAL A 43 17.21 0.70 2.53
N ALA A 44 17.50 1.92 2.05
CA ALA A 44 17.29 2.27 0.65
C ALA A 44 18.29 1.48 -0.20
N GLY A 45 17.80 0.57 -1.05
CA GLY A 45 18.57 0.02 -2.15
C GLY A 45 18.95 -1.46 -2.12
N THR A 46 18.33 -2.33 -1.33
CA THR A 46 18.58 -3.78 -1.47
C THR A 46 17.33 -4.62 -1.21
N THR A 47 17.11 -5.57 -2.12
CA THR A 47 16.23 -6.75 -2.07
C THR A 47 14.72 -6.54 -2.27
N THR A 48 14.27 -7.17 -3.36
CA THR A 48 13.00 -7.76 -3.81
C THR A 48 11.87 -8.03 -2.80
N ASP A 49 11.77 -7.33 -1.67
CA ASP A 49 10.84 -7.60 -0.57
C ASP A 49 9.92 -6.39 -0.30
N PRO A 50 8.67 -6.60 0.13
CA PRO A 50 7.78 -5.53 0.56
C PRO A 50 8.43 -4.67 1.66
N VAL A 51 8.23 -3.36 1.59
CA VAL A 51 8.79 -2.42 2.58
C VAL A 51 7.77 -2.19 3.68
N TYR A 52 8.15 -2.49 4.93
CA TYR A 52 7.29 -2.36 6.10
C TYR A 52 7.61 -1.10 6.87
N LYS A 53 6.62 -0.22 7.08
CA LYS A 53 6.75 1.00 7.89
C LYS A 53 5.79 0.97 9.05
N SER A 54 6.34 1.00 10.26
CA SER A 54 5.55 1.02 11.49
C SER A 54 5.12 2.42 11.88
N MET A 55 3.88 2.58 12.31
CA MET A 55 3.36 3.84 12.84
C MET A 55 2.20 3.59 13.80
N GLU A 56 1.72 4.65 14.45
CA GLU A 56 0.46 4.63 15.19
C GLU A 56 -0.55 5.51 14.47
N ILE A 57 -1.73 4.97 14.22
CA ILE A 57 -2.84 5.71 13.62
C ILE A 57 -3.85 5.98 14.73
N HIS A 58 -4.17 7.26 14.95
CA HIS A 58 -5.15 7.65 15.96
C HIS A 58 -6.49 6.92 15.72
N GLY A 59 -6.98 6.22 16.73
CA GLY A 59 -8.21 5.42 16.67
C GLY A 59 -8.02 3.97 16.19
N LEU A 60 -6.92 3.64 15.53
CA LEU A 60 -6.59 2.25 15.13
C LEU A 60 -5.47 1.65 16.01
N GLY A 61 -4.60 2.48 16.59
CA GLY A 61 -3.46 2.04 17.39
C GLY A 61 -2.24 1.66 16.52
N PRO A 62 -1.38 0.74 17.00
CA PRO A 62 -0.13 0.40 16.32
C PRO A 62 -0.40 -0.36 15.00
N CYS A 63 0.11 0.19 13.91
CA CYS A 63 -0.09 -0.30 12.55
C CYS A 63 1.25 -0.52 11.83
N VAL A 64 1.21 -1.35 10.80
CA VAL A 64 2.29 -1.52 9.83
C VAL A 64 1.74 -1.24 8.44
N LEU A 65 2.25 -0.19 7.80
CA LEU A 65 2.02 0.07 6.38
C LEU A 65 2.98 -0.79 5.55
N VAL A 66 2.46 -1.50 4.56
CA VAL A 66 3.24 -2.34 3.67
C VAL A 66 3.22 -1.76 2.27
N ASP A 67 4.39 -1.35 1.78
CA ASP A 67 4.60 -0.94 0.39
C ASP A 67 4.85 -2.17 -0.48
N THR A 68 4.02 -2.33 -1.50
CA THR A 68 4.08 -3.48 -2.42
C THR A 68 4.51 -3.04 -3.82
N ALA A 69 4.93 -4.00 -4.63
CA ALA A 69 5.24 -3.73 -6.03
C ALA A 69 3.97 -3.36 -6.82
N GLY A 70 4.15 -2.73 -7.98
CA GLY A 70 3.05 -2.57 -8.93
C GLY A 70 2.60 -3.93 -9.47
N PHE A 71 1.29 -4.12 -9.68
CA PHE A 71 0.78 -5.38 -10.25
C PHE A 71 1.13 -5.61 -11.72
N ASP A 72 1.45 -4.54 -12.43
CA ASP A 72 1.94 -4.49 -13.81
C ASP A 72 3.49 -4.56 -13.88
N ASP A 73 4.15 -4.99 -12.81
CA ASP A 73 5.60 -5.21 -12.80
C ASP A 73 5.96 -6.51 -13.55
N GLU A 74 6.07 -6.44 -14.88
CA GLU A 74 6.42 -7.56 -15.78
C GLU A 74 7.93 -7.79 -15.95
N GLY A 75 8.79 -7.09 -15.19
CA GLY A 75 10.25 -7.25 -15.30
C GLY A 75 10.77 -8.62 -14.83
N GLY A 76 12.05 -8.93 -15.06
CA GLY A 76 12.66 -10.23 -14.71
C GLY A 76 12.61 -10.62 -13.21
N LEU A 77 12.30 -9.68 -12.32
CA LEU A 77 12.04 -9.89 -10.87
C LEU A 77 10.56 -9.75 -10.48
N GLY A 78 9.68 -9.50 -11.45
CA GLY A 78 8.27 -9.16 -11.28
C GLY A 78 7.45 -10.29 -10.66
N ALA A 79 7.63 -11.53 -11.13
CA ALA A 79 6.91 -12.69 -10.59
C ALA A 79 7.16 -12.91 -9.09
N LEU A 80 8.41 -12.83 -8.64
CA LEU A 80 8.76 -12.97 -7.22
C LEU A 80 8.20 -11.80 -6.37
N ARG A 81 8.11 -10.60 -6.95
CA ARG A 81 7.49 -9.44 -6.28
C ARG A 81 5.98 -9.57 -6.16
N LEU A 82 5.33 -10.13 -7.17
CA LEU A 82 3.89 -10.44 -7.15
C LEU A 82 3.58 -11.49 -6.09
N GLU A 83 4.39 -12.55 -6.00
CA GLU A 83 4.26 -13.59 -4.97
C GLU A 83 4.35 -13.00 -3.56
N LYS A 84 5.38 -12.20 -3.26
CA LYS A 84 5.52 -11.56 -1.95
C LYS A 84 4.42 -10.53 -1.66
N THR A 85 3.89 -9.89 -2.71
CA THR A 85 2.74 -9.00 -2.57
C THR A 85 1.48 -9.79 -2.20
N ALA A 86 1.29 -10.98 -2.78
CA ALA A 86 0.22 -11.89 -2.40
C ALA A 86 0.36 -12.36 -0.95
N ASP A 87 1.55 -12.75 -0.52
CA ASP A 87 1.83 -13.14 0.88
C ASP A 87 1.54 -12.02 1.89
N ALA A 88 1.90 -10.78 1.55
CA ALA A 88 1.60 -9.62 2.38
C ALA A 88 0.08 -9.39 2.46
N LEU A 89 -0.61 -9.55 1.34
CA LEU A 89 -2.05 -9.40 1.24
C LEU A 89 -2.85 -10.48 1.97
N ASP A 90 -2.34 -11.70 2.05
CA ASP A 90 -2.96 -12.77 2.85
C ASP A 90 -2.86 -12.51 4.36
N LYS A 91 -1.91 -11.67 4.78
CA LYS A 91 -1.75 -11.21 6.17
C LYS A 91 -2.38 -9.84 6.42
N ALA A 92 -3.01 -9.23 5.40
CA ALA A 92 -3.55 -7.89 5.52
C ALA A 92 -4.81 -7.87 6.39
N ASP A 93 -4.85 -6.96 7.35
CA ASP A 93 -6.08 -6.59 8.05
C ASP A 93 -6.87 -5.56 7.23
N ILE A 94 -6.18 -4.73 6.44
CA ILE A 94 -6.77 -3.73 5.55
C ILE A 94 -5.98 -3.69 4.25
N ALA A 95 -6.68 -3.72 3.11
CA ALA A 95 -6.08 -3.45 1.81
C ALA A 95 -6.45 -2.03 1.33
N VAL A 96 -5.48 -1.30 0.77
CA VAL A 96 -5.69 0.02 0.17
C VAL A 96 -5.30 -0.03 -1.30
N LEU A 97 -6.30 -0.07 -2.17
CA LEU A 97 -6.11 0.03 -3.62
C LEU A 97 -5.87 1.49 -4.01
N VAL A 98 -4.63 1.82 -4.35
CA VAL A 98 -4.22 3.14 -4.82
C VAL A 98 -4.40 3.22 -6.33
N VAL A 99 -5.24 4.15 -6.75
CA VAL A 99 -5.60 4.43 -8.13
C VAL A 99 -5.07 5.81 -8.50
N THR A 100 -4.48 5.98 -9.67
CA THR A 100 -3.92 7.28 -10.09
C THR A 100 -4.93 8.07 -10.94
N ALA A 101 -4.98 9.38 -10.72
CA ALA A 101 -5.82 10.33 -11.44
C ALA A 101 -5.05 11.09 -12.55
N ASP A 102 -3.84 10.67 -12.90
CA ASP A 102 -2.96 11.32 -13.90
C ASP A 102 -3.38 11.11 -15.37
N GLY A 103 -4.58 10.57 -15.60
CA GLY A 103 -5.08 10.29 -16.95
C GLY A 103 -4.32 9.17 -17.69
N ALA A 104 -3.37 8.50 -17.04
CA ALA A 104 -2.59 7.42 -17.65
C ALA A 104 -3.35 6.08 -17.72
N VAL A 105 -4.57 6.03 -17.17
CA VAL A 105 -5.41 4.83 -17.14
C VAL A 105 -6.69 5.10 -17.94
N ASP A 106 -6.81 4.46 -19.10
CA ASP A 106 -7.93 4.70 -20.03
C ASP A 106 -9.25 4.10 -19.55
N ASP A 107 -9.24 3.01 -18.77
CA ASP A 107 -10.49 2.27 -18.48
C ASP A 107 -10.66 1.69 -17.06
N PHE A 108 -9.73 1.84 -16.12
CA PHE A 108 -9.77 1.22 -14.77
C PHE A 108 -10.12 -0.28 -14.73
N ALA A 109 -9.93 -1.03 -15.83
CA ALA A 109 -10.36 -2.42 -15.90
C ALA A 109 -9.59 -3.32 -14.91
N PHE A 110 -8.30 -3.03 -14.72
CA PHE A 110 -7.46 -3.72 -13.74
C PHE A 110 -8.00 -3.57 -12.31
N GLU A 111 -8.32 -2.33 -11.91
CA GLU A 111 -8.83 -1.99 -10.58
C GLU A 111 -10.17 -2.69 -10.33
N ARG A 112 -11.08 -2.66 -11.31
CA ARG A 112 -12.38 -3.36 -11.22
C ARG A 112 -12.21 -4.86 -11.11
N ARG A 113 -11.33 -5.46 -11.91
CA ARG A 113 -11.03 -6.90 -11.84
C ARG A 113 -10.48 -7.27 -10.46
N TRP A 114 -9.51 -6.51 -9.97
CA TRP A 114 -8.87 -6.78 -8.69
C TRP A 114 -9.86 -6.65 -7.52
N LEU A 115 -10.73 -5.63 -7.53
CA LEU A 115 -11.82 -5.50 -6.55
C LEU A 115 -12.80 -6.69 -6.61
N GLY A 116 -13.10 -7.18 -7.81
CA GLY A 116 -13.93 -8.37 -8.01
C GLY A 116 -13.31 -9.63 -7.42
N GLU A 117 -12.02 -9.88 -7.69
CA GLU A 117 -11.26 -11.03 -7.17
C GLU A 117 -11.15 -11.03 -5.63
N ARG A 118 -11.33 -9.88 -4.98
CA ARG A 118 -11.23 -9.73 -3.52
C ARG A 118 -12.55 -9.55 -2.79
N ARG A 119 -13.68 -9.56 -3.50
CA ARG A 119 -15.00 -9.35 -2.91
C ARG A 119 -15.31 -10.33 -1.77
N ASP A 120 -14.79 -11.55 -1.87
CA ASP A 120 -15.04 -12.63 -0.92
C ASP A 120 -13.91 -12.80 0.11
N ARG A 121 -12.93 -11.89 0.18
CA ARG A 121 -11.85 -11.92 1.16
C ARG A 121 -12.27 -11.23 2.46
N ALA A 122 -11.72 -11.69 3.59
CA ALA A 122 -12.06 -11.16 4.92
C ALA A 122 -11.55 -9.73 5.15
N ALA A 123 -10.42 -9.35 4.54
CA ALA A 123 -9.83 -8.03 4.72
C ALA A 123 -10.63 -6.95 3.96
N PRO A 124 -11.16 -5.92 4.62
CA PRO A 124 -11.81 -4.80 3.95
C PRO A 124 -10.84 -4.08 2.99
N CYS A 125 -11.38 -3.62 1.87
CA CYS A 125 -10.65 -2.86 0.87
C CYS A 125 -11.12 -1.40 0.83
N LEU A 126 -10.17 -0.46 0.97
CA LEU A 126 -10.34 0.96 0.70
C LEU A 126 -9.79 1.30 -0.68
N VAL A 127 -10.48 2.15 -1.44
CA VAL A 127 -9.96 2.70 -2.70
C VAL A 127 -9.49 4.13 -2.45
N ALA A 128 -8.24 4.42 -2.78
CA ALA A 128 -7.65 5.74 -2.66
C ALA A 128 -7.31 6.28 -4.05
N LEU A 129 -8.02 7.33 -4.48
CA LEU A 129 -7.67 8.07 -5.70
C LEU A 129 -6.54 9.06 -5.37
N ASN A 130 -5.40 8.86 -6.00
CA ASN A 130 -4.17 9.61 -5.78
C ASN A 130 -3.84 10.50 -6.99
N LYS A 131 -2.98 11.51 -6.79
CA LYS A 131 -2.64 12.55 -7.78
C LYS A 131 -3.86 13.35 -8.25
N THR A 132 -4.83 13.54 -7.37
CA THR A 132 -6.07 14.29 -7.67
C THR A 132 -5.81 15.77 -7.98
N ASP A 133 -4.64 16.30 -7.61
CA ASP A 133 -4.15 17.60 -8.01
C ASP A 133 -3.93 17.74 -9.53
N LEU A 134 -3.81 16.62 -10.25
CA LEU A 134 -3.69 16.60 -11.71
C LEU A 134 -5.04 16.56 -12.43
N LEU A 135 -6.14 16.40 -11.70
CA LEU A 135 -7.47 16.47 -12.29
C LEU A 135 -7.78 17.92 -12.64
N ASP A 136 -8.16 18.15 -13.89
CA ASP A 136 -8.58 19.47 -14.34
C ASP A 136 -9.84 19.88 -13.56
N SER A 137 -9.86 21.11 -13.04
CA SER A 137 -10.93 21.58 -12.14
C SER A 137 -12.31 21.66 -12.82
N ALA A 138 -12.35 21.55 -14.15
CA ALA A 138 -13.56 21.52 -14.96
C ALA A 138 -14.20 20.11 -15.08
N ALA A 139 -13.55 19.06 -14.56
CA ALA A 139 -13.98 17.66 -14.73
C ALA A 139 -14.58 17.03 -13.45
N LEU A 140 -14.82 17.81 -12.39
CA LEU A 140 -15.48 17.38 -11.15
C LEU A 140 -16.87 18.00 -11.00
#